data_AF-A0A817CXJ3-F1
#
_entry.id   AF-A0A817CXJ3-F1
#
_cell.length_a   1.000
_cell.length_b   1.000
_cell.length_c   1.000
_cell.angle_alpha   90.00
_cell.angle_beta   90.00
_cell.angle_gamma   90.00
#
_symmetry.space_group_name_H-M   'P 1'
#
loop_
_entity.id
_entity.type
_entity.pdbx_description
1 polymer ?
#
loop_
_entity_poly.entity_id
_entity_poly.type
_entity_poly.pdbx_seq_one_letter_code
_entity_poly.pdbx_strand_id
1 'polypeptide(L)'
;MGLNSVEDSIVHVFLEFLLVIPHGFGMASPLLLDNAELIKTKIEMINNLRKIEISCSRLYEPNNTVESNEHLIHTYYKKLRCNFESVDHNSDESKLIGQHMINTHAKTHNQYILKLREVFKTTRGEEFDCFKKFKKFDNHQLLFYASRTTDFTDILFIKIFRFHHLKHLL
;
A
#
# COMPACT_ATOMS: atom_id res chain seq x y z
N MET A 1 42.32 18.46 18.18
CA MET A 1 40.87 18.21 18.28
C MET A 1 40.26 18.53 16.93
N GLY A 2 40.30 17.59 15.99
CA GLY A 2 39.61 17.70 14.72
C GLY A 2 38.50 16.67 14.75
N LEU A 3 37.30 17.07 15.15
CA LEU A 3 36.12 16.25 14.92
C LEU A 3 35.90 16.21 13.41
N ASN A 4 35.56 15.02 12.90
CA ASN A 4 35.61 14.69 11.49
C ASN A 4 34.56 15.50 10.71
N SER A 5 34.98 16.26 9.69
CA SER A 5 34.10 17.11 8.86
C SER A 5 32.89 16.37 8.26
N VAL A 6 32.99 15.05 8.12
CA VAL A 6 31.93 14.18 7.59
C VAL A 6 30.84 13.91 8.63
N GLU A 7 31.21 13.69 9.91
CA GLU A 7 30.24 13.45 10.99
C GLU A 7 29.39 14.69 11.24
N ASP A 8 30.03 15.87 11.27
CA ASP A 8 29.32 17.15 11.40
C ASP A 8 28.35 17.40 10.23
N SER A 9 28.74 16.99 9.01
CA SER A 9 27.88 17.08 7.83
C SER A 9 26.66 16.16 7.92
N ILE A 10 26.84 14.92 8.42
CA ILE A 10 25.74 13.96 8.62
C ILE A 10 24.75 14.48 9.67
N VAL A 11 25.26 15.01 10.78
CA VAL A 11 24.44 15.62 11.84
C VAL A 11 23.64 16.79 11.28
N HIS A 12 24.27 17.66 10.48
CA HIS A 12 23.59 18.81 9.87
C HIS A 12 22.42 18.39 8.97
N VAL A 13 22.64 17.47 8.03
CA VAL A 13 21.58 16.97 7.14
C VAL A 13 20.47 16.27 7.93
N PHE A 14 20.82 15.55 8.99
CA PHE A 14 19.82 14.92 9.85
C PHE A 14 18.96 15.95 10.58
N LEU A 15 19.55 17.02 11.12
CA LEU A 15 18.80 18.11 11.76
C LEU A 15 17.88 18.81 10.77
N GLU A 16 18.34 19.10 9.55
CA GLU A 16 17.48 19.63 8.49
C GLU A 16 16.29 18.72 8.20
N PHE A 17 16.51 17.41 8.13
CA PHE A 17 15.45 16.43 7.94
C PHE A 17 14.41 16.46 9.08
N LEU A 18 14.86 16.54 10.34
CA LEU A 18 13.95 16.62 11.50
C LEU A 18 13.19 17.94 11.60
N LEU A 19 13.77 19.03 11.09
CA LEU A 19 13.09 20.33 11.00
C LEU A 19 11.97 20.31 9.95
N VAL A 20 12.18 19.62 8.82
CA VAL A 20 11.17 19.52 7.75
C VAL A 20 10.04 18.57 8.11
N ILE A 21 10.37 17.43 8.73
CA ILE A 21 9.38 16.41 9.11
C ILE A 21 9.39 16.25 10.63
N PRO A 22 8.35 16.71 11.35
CA PRO A 22 8.29 16.57 12.80
C PRO A 22 8.18 15.08 13.17
N HIS A 23 9.05 14.64 14.07
CA HIS A 23 9.09 13.27 14.57
C HIS A 23 8.79 13.24 16.08
N GLY A 24 7.95 12.31 16.52
CA GLY A 24 7.68 12.09 17.94
C GLY A 24 8.67 11.11 18.55
N PHE A 25 9.77 11.59 19.13
CA PHE A 25 10.78 10.74 19.80
C PHE A 25 10.46 10.44 21.27
N GLY A 26 9.45 11.10 21.85
CA GLY A 26 9.14 10.97 23.28
C GLY A 26 10.30 11.44 24.14
N MET A 27 10.76 10.60 25.07
CA MET A 27 11.93 10.85 25.92
C MET A 27 13.25 10.34 25.32
N ALA A 28 13.19 9.66 24.17
CA ALA A 28 14.39 9.15 23.50
C ALA A 28 15.05 10.26 22.67
N SER A 29 16.39 10.23 22.62
CA SER A 29 17.15 11.08 21.69
C SER A 29 16.95 10.59 20.26
N PRO A 30 16.85 11.48 19.26
CA PRO A 30 16.77 11.07 17.86
C PRO A 30 18.00 10.25 17.45
N LEU A 31 17.75 9.09 16.83
CA LEU A 31 18.79 8.23 16.27
C LEU A 31 19.39 8.88 15.02
N LEU A 32 20.72 9.07 15.00
CA LEU A 32 21.44 9.59 13.83
C LEU A 32 21.20 8.70 12.60
N LEU A 33 21.05 9.32 11.43
CA LEU A 33 20.94 8.61 10.16
C LEU A 33 22.34 8.32 9.59
N ASP A 34 23.04 7.39 10.21
CA ASP A 34 24.41 6.99 9.84
C ASP A 34 24.46 5.68 9.03
N ASN A 35 23.37 4.90 9.05
CA ASN A 35 23.28 3.61 8.36
C ASN A 35 22.37 3.69 7.12
N ALA A 36 22.79 3.01 6.04
CA ALA A 36 22.02 2.88 4.80
C ALA A 36 20.64 2.23 5.04
N GLU A 37 20.53 1.30 5.98
CA GLU A 37 19.25 0.67 6.30
C GLU A 37 18.28 1.67 6.95
N LEU A 38 18.76 2.49 7.89
CA LEU A 38 17.96 3.54 8.52
C LEU A 38 17.47 4.57 7.50
N ILE A 39 18.36 4.98 6.59
CA ILE A 39 18.02 5.89 5.49
C ILE A 39 16.94 5.25 4.60
N LYS A 40 17.08 3.97 4.24
CA LYS A 40 16.08 3.24 3.45
C LYS A 40 14.73 3.20 4.16
N THR A 41 14.69 2.95 5.46
CA THR A 41 13.47 2.99 6.27
C THR A 41 12.82 4.38 6.26
N LYS A 42 13.61 5.45 6.36
CA LYS A 42 13.08 6.83 6.28
C LYS A 42 12.58 7.19 4.89
N ILE A 43 13.26 6.77 3.83
CA ILE A 43 12.78 6.94 2.46
C ILE A 43 11.45 6.21 2.28
N GLU A 44 11.34 4.98 2.78
CA GLU A 44 10.08 4.23 2.74
C GLU A 44 8.98 4.99 3.50
N MET A 45 9.26 5.48 4.71
CA MET A 45 8.33 6.30 5.50
C MET A 45 7.80 7.49 4.69
N ILE A 46 8.67 8.29 4.07
CA ILE A 46 8.29 9.45 3.25
C ILE A 46 7.42 9.03 2.06
N ASN A 47 7.79 7.94 1.38
CA ASN A 47 6.99 7.42 0.27
C ASN A 47 5.58 7.02 0.72
N ASN A 48 5.43 6.52 1.95
CA ASN A 48 4.13 6.13 2.49
C ASN A 48 3.30 7.34 2.86
N LEU A 49 3.91 8.34 3.50
CA LEU A 49 3.27 9.62 3.81
C LEU A 49 2.76 10.31 2.54
N ARG A 50 3.58 10.29 1.48
CA ARG A 50 3.18 10.84 0.18
C ARG A 50 1.97 10.12 -0.42
N LYS A 51 1.88 8.79 -0.32
CA LYS A 51 0.71 8.04 -0.80
C LYS A 51 -0.55 8.36 0.01
N ILE A 52 -0.42 8.53 1.32
CA ILE A 52 -1.52 8.92 2.20
C ILE A 52 -2.01 10.31 1.81
N GLU A 53 -1.11 11.29 1.65
CA GLU A 53 -1.45 12.64 1.23
C GLU A 53 -2.23 12.65 -0.10
N ILE A 54 -1.71 11.96 -1.12
CA ILE A 54 -2.35 11.83 -2.43
C ILE A 54 -3.73 11.17 -2.34
N SER A 55 -3.87 10.14 -1.49
CA SER A 55 -5.15 9.45 -1.29
C SER A 55 -6.16 10.36 -0.60
N CYS A 56 -5.73 11.04 0.46
CA CYS A 56 -6.55 11.97 1.22
C CYS A 56 -7.00 13.16 0.36
N SER A 57 -6.08 13.84 -0.35
CA SER A 57 -6.43 14.99 -1.17
C SER A 57 -7.53 14.66 -2.18
N ARG A 58 -7.45 13.50 -2.84
CA ARG A 58 -8.48 13.04 -3.80
C ARG A 58 -9.79 12.57 -3.15
N LEU A 59 -9.71 11.90 -2.00
CA LEU A 59 -10.91 11.49 -1.27
C LEU A 59 -11.67 12.70 -0.71
N TYR A 60 -10.96 13.73 -0.28
CA TYR A 60 -11.53 14.95 0.30
C TYR A 60 -11.68 16.10 -0.69
N GLU A 61 -11.29 15.92 -1.96
CA GLU A 61 -11.54 16.88 -3.03
C GLU A 61 -13.05 17.21 -3.06
N PRO A 62 -13.43 18.50 -2.94
CA PRO A 62 -14.82 18.90 -2.89
C PRO A 62 -15.46 18.58 -4.25
N ASN A 63 -16.43 17.68 -4.23
CA ASN A 63 -17.28 17.48 -5.40
C ASN A 63 -18.21 18.70 -5.47
N ASN A 64 -18.13 19.49 -6.54
CA ASN A 64 -19.13 20.53 -6.85
C ASN A 64 -20.53 19.94 -7.19
N THR A 65 -20.71 18.63 -7.02
CA THR A 65 -21.88 17.84 -7.43
C THR A 65 -22.34 16.90 -6.31
N VAL A 66 -22.20 17.28 -5.04
CA VAL A 66 -22.87 16.54 -3.96
C VAL A 66 -24.36 16.85 -4.08
N GLU A 67 -25.12 15.96 -4.71
CA GLU A 67 -26.57 15.92 -4.50
C GLU A 67 -26.80 15.74 -3.00
N SER A 68 -27.60 16.62 -2.41
CA SER A 68 -27.70 16.86 -0.97
C SER A 68 -28.21 15.69 -0.11
N ASN A 69 -28.43 14.51 -0.70
CA ASN A 69 -29.03 13.34 -0.06
C ASN A 69 -28.22 12.04 -0.17
N GLU A 70 -27.01 12.04 -0.73
CA GLU A 70 -26.19 10.82 -0.84
C GLU A 70 -25.42 10.50 0.45
N HIS A 71 -25.42 9.23 0.87
CA HIS A 71 -24.67 8.79 2.04
C HIS A 71 -23.15 8.88 1.80
N LEU A 72 -22.40 9.43 2.76
CA LEU A 72 -20.94 9.70 2.63
C LEU A 72 -20.13 8.48 2.16
N ILE A 73 -20.44 7.29 2.69
CA ILE A 73 -19.76 6.04 2.30
C ILE A 73 -19.97 5.74 0.81
N HIS A 74 -21.17 5.98 0.28
CA HIS A 74 -21.47 5.74 -1.12
C HIS A 74 -20.72 6.74 -2.02
N THR A 75 -20.61 8.00 -1.61
CA THR A 75 -19.80 9.01 -2.29
C THR A 75 -18.32 8.60 -2.32
N TYR A 76 -17.75 8.13 -1.21
CA TYR A 76 -16.36 7.63 -1.19
C TYR A 76 -16.17 6.37 -2.03
N TYR A 77 -17.14 5.45 -2.01
CA TYR A 77 -17.13 4.26 -2.86
C TYR A 77 -17.11 4.62 -4.34
N LYS A 78 -17.97 5.54 -4.78
CA LYS A 78 -18.00 6.04 -6.17
C LYS A 78 -16.65 6.65 -6.58
N LYS A 79 -16.00 7.38 -5.67
CA LYS A 79 -14.67 7.96 -5.91
C LYS A 79 -13.63 6.88 -6.23
N LEU A 80 -13.69 5.68 -5.62
CA LEU A 80 -12.74 4.59 -5.88
C LEU A 80 -12.73 4.07 -7.32
N ARG A 81 -13.80 4.31 -8.11
CA ARG A 81 -13.94 3.84 -9.50
C ARG A 81 -13.65 2.33 -9.67
N CYS A 82 -13.96 1.56 -8.64
CA CYS A 82 -13.74 0.12 -8.58
C CYS A 82 -15.03 -0.54 -8.11
N ASN A 83 -15.48 -1.57 -8.82
CA ASN A 83 -16.63 -2.37 -8.41
C ASN A 83 -16.18 -3.46 -7.43
N PHE A 84 -16.89 -3.62 -6.32
CA PHE A 84 -16.68 -4.67 -5.32
C PHE A 84 -17.91 -5.54 -5.25
N GLU A 85 -17.72 -6.83 -5.45
CA GLU A 85 -18.76 -7.86 -5.31
C GLU A 85 -18.33 -8.79 -4.18
N SER A 86 -19.22 -8.99 -3.20
CA SER A 86 -18.99 -9.95 -2.14
C SER A 86 -19.13 -11.36 -2.69
N VAL A 87 -18.16 -12.23 -2.42
CA VAL A 87 -18.18 -13.63 -2.80
C VAL A 87 -18.74 -14.44 -1.65
N ASP A 88 -19.74 -15.29 -1.92
CA ASP A 88 -20.34 -16.12 -0.88
C ASP A 88 -19.30 -17.07 -0.25
N HIS A 89 -19.36 -17.18 1.07
CA HIS A 89 -18.45 -18.00 1.87
C HIS A 89 -18.53 -19.50 1.53
N ASN A 90 -19.70 -19.96 1.06
CA ASN A 90 -19.90 -21.36 0.68
C ASN A 90 -19.57 -21.66 -0.79
N SER A 91 -19.23 -20.63 -1.58
CA SER A 91 -18.85 -20.78 -2.98
C SER A 91 -17.54 -21.55 -3.15
N ASP A 92 -17.41 -22.21 -4.30
CA ASP A 92 -16.17 -22.93 -4.64
C ASP A 92 -14.98 -21.99 -4.83
N GLU A 93 -15.22 -20.75 -5.28
CA GLU A 93 -14.20 -19.71 -5.41
C GLU A 93 -13.61 -19.33 -4.04
N SER A 94 -14.46 -19.09 -3.03
CA SER A 94 -14.00 -18.77 -1.67
C SER A 94 -13.22 -19.94 -1.05
N LYS A 95 -13.70 -21.18 -1.24
CA LYS A 95 -12.99 -22.39 -0.78
C LYS A 95 -11.63 -22.54 -1.46
N LEU A 96 -11.54 -22.30 -2.77
CA LEU A 96 -10.29 -22.38 -3.53
C LEU A 96 -9.27 -21.37 -3.02
N ILE A 97 -9.68 -20.12 -2.78
CA ILE A 97 -8.82 -19.07 -2.21
C ILE A 97 -8.35 -19.45 -0.80
N GLY A 98 -9.25 -19.96 0.04
CA GLY A 98 -8.93 -20.43 1.39
C GLY A 98 -7.92 -21.58 1.38
N GLN A 99 -8.10 -22.56 0.49
CA GLN A 99 -7.14 -23.65 0.31
C GLN A 99 -5.78 -23.14 -0.20
N HIS A 100 -5.78 -22.23 -1.18
CA HIS A 100 -4.54 -21.66 -1.70
C HIS A 100 -3.77 -20.94 -0.59
N MET A 101 -4.45 -20.14 0.24
CA MET A 101 -3.87 -19.43 1.38
C MET A 101 -3.19 -20.37 2.39
N ILE A 102 -3.84 -21.50 2.71
CA ILE A 102 -3.29 -22.49 3.66
C ILE A 102 -2.09 -23.21 3.03
N ASN A 103 -2.23 -23.65 1.77
CA ASN A 103 -1.19 -24.42 1.08
C ASN A 103 0.09 -23.61 0.85
N THR A 104 -0.02 -22.30 0.65
CA THR A 104 1.14 -21.41 0.43
C THR A 104 1.67 -20.77 1.71
N HIS A 105 1.16 -21.13 2.89
CA HIS A 105 1.67 -20.59 4.15
C HIS A 105 3.05 -21.19 4.47
N ALA A 106 4.09 -20.37 4.33
CA ALA A 106 5.47 -20.82 4.52
C ALA A 106 5.73 -21.23 5.98
N LYS A 107 6.40 -22.37 6.17
CA LYS A 107 6.74 -22.93 7.50
C LYS A 107 7.57 -21.98 8.37
N THR A 108 8.33 -21.07 7.74
CA THR A 108 9.17 -20.07 8.42
C THR A 108 8.39 -18.89 8.98
N HIS A 109 7.15 -18.65 8.53
CA HIS A 109 6.30 -17.53 8.98
C HIS A 109 5.24 -18.00 10.00
N ASN A 110 5.65 -18.84 10.95
CA ASN A 110 4.78 -19.43 11.98
C ASN A 110 4.43 -18.48 13.15
N GLN A 111 4.85 -17.22 13.09
CA GLN A 111 4.56 -16.20 14.10
C GLN A 111 3.08 -15.79 14.12
N TYR A 112 2.34 -16.07 13.06
CA TYR A 112 0.93 -15.73 12.92
C TYR A 112 0.16 -16.80 12.16
N ILE A 113 -1.16 -16.82 12.36
CA ILE A 113 -2.09 -17.68 11.61
C ILE A 113 -3.01 -16.78 10.81
N LEU A 114 -3.21 -17.10 9.53
CA LEU A 114 -4.12 -16.39 8.66
C LEU A 114 -5.54 -16.98 8.77
N LYS A 115 -6.54 -16.11 8.97
CA LYS A 115 -7.96 -16.46 8.93
C LYS A 115 -8.64 -15.67 7.82
N LEU A 116 -9.19 -16.36 6.84
CA LEU A 116 -9.99 -15.75 5.79
C LEU A 116 -11.27 -15.17 6.43
N ARG A 117 -11.50 -13.86 6.23
CA ARG A 117 -12.67 -13.16 6.79
C ARG A 117 -13.71 -12.86 5.74
N GLU A 118 -13.31 -12.22 4.64
CA GLU A 118 -14.18 -11.83 3.54
C GLU A 118 -13.41 -11.96 2.23
N VAL A 119 -14.12 -12.29 1.16
CA VAL A 119 -13.58 -12.34 -0.19
C VAL A 119 -14.38 -11.37 -1.05
N PHE A 120 -13.66 -10.43 -1.66
CA PHE A 120 -14.25 -9.47 -2.58
C PHE A 120 -13.68 -9.69 -3.96
N LYS A 121 -14.56 -9.86 -4.94
CA LYS A 121 -14.22 -9.79 -6.34
C LYS A 121 -14.23 -8.33 -6.76
N THR A 122 -13.11 -7.88 -7.31
CA THR A 122 -12.94 -6.48 -7.71
C THR A 122 -12.81 -6.37 -9.22
N THR A 123 -13.45 -5.35 -9.80
CA THR A 123 -13.32 -5.03 -11.22
C THR A 123 -12.99 -3.55 -11.39
N ARG A 124 -11.89 -3.28 -12.10
CA ARG A 124 -11.40 -1.93 -12.40
C ARG A 124 -11.62 -1.63 -13.87
N GLY A 125 -12.22 -0.48 -14.18
CA GLY A 125 -12.77 -0.19 -15.51
C GLY A 125 -11.80 -0.38 -16.67
N GLU A 126 -10.57 0.17 -16.57
CA GLU A 126 -9.60 0.16 -17.67
C GLU A 126 -8.64 -1.04 -17.64
N GLU A 127 -8.62 -1.81 -16.54
CA GLU A 127 -7.67 -2.90 -16.35
C GLU A 127 -7.95 -4.07 -17.29
N PHE A 128 -9.23 -4.39 -17.52
CA PHE A 128 -9.62 -5.46 -18.43
C PHE A 128 -9.14 -5.20 -19.86
N ASP A 129 -9.25 -3.96 -20.34
CA ASP A 129 -8.81 -3.58 -21.68
C ASP A 129 -7.28 -3.62 -21.81
N CYS A 130 -6.56 -3.22 -20.75
CA CYS A 130 -5.10 -3.37 -20.68
C CYS A 130 -4.70 -4.85 -20.69
N PHE A 131 -5.42 -5.70 -19.95
CA PHE A 131 -5.14 -7.13 -19.85
C PHE A 131 -5.46 -7.92 -21.13
N LYS A 132 -6.41 -7.47 -21.97
CA LYS A 132 -6.76 -8.14 -23.25
C LYS A 132 -5.55 -8.46 -24.11
N LYS A 133 -4.53 -7.59 -24.15
CA LYS A 133 -3.30 -7.76 -24.94
C LYS A 133 -2.44 -8.94 -24.48
N PHE A 134 -2.59 -9.35 -23.21
CA PHE A 134 -1.83 -10.40 -22.55
C PHE A 134 -2.59 -11.73 -22.45
N LYS A 135 -3.87 -11.77 -22.85
CA LYS A 135 -4.66 -13.01 -22.90
C LYS A 135 -4.12 -14.05 -23.88
N LYS A 136 -3.31 -13.63 -24.86
CA LYS A 136 -2.68 -14.51 -25.86
C LYS A 136 -1.54 -15.38 -25.32
N PHE A 137 -1.11 -15.19 -24.06
CA PHE A 137 -0.04 -15.96 -23.46
C PHE A 137 -0.63 -17.10 -22.62
N ASP A 138 -0.05 -18.29 -22.71
CA ASP A 138 -0.65 -19.53 -22.18
C ASP A 138 -0.33 -19.84 -20.70
N ASN A 139 0.27 -18.90 -19.97
CA ASN A 139 0.66 -19.08 -18.56
C ASN A 139 0.10 -17.95 -17.68
N HIS A 140 -1.20 -17.97 -17.44
CA HIS A 140 -1.84 -17.08 -16.47
C HIS A 140 -1.84 -17.74 -15.09
N GLN A 141 -1.26 -17.04 -14.11
CA GLN A 141 -1.20 -17.48 -12.73
C GLN A 141 -1.91 -16.48 -11.84
N LEU A 142 -2.69 -16.99 -10.89
CA LEU A 142 -3.22 -16.20 -9.78
C LEU A 142 -2.16 -16.17 -8.68
N LEU A 143 -1.68 -14.97 -8.34
CA LEU A 143 -0.61 -14.79 -7.36
C LEU A 143 -1.09 -13.90 -6.21
N PHE A 144 -0.58 -14.16 -5.01
CA PHE A 144 -0.81 -13.29 -3.87
C PHE A 144 0.02 -12.01 -3.99
N TYR A 145 -0.65 -10.89 -3.77
CA TYR A 145 0.00 -9.61 -3.56
C TYR A 145 -0.52 -9.01 -2.26
N ALA A 146 0.38 -8.78 -1.32
CA ALA A 146 0.07 -8.16 -0.04
C ALA A 146 0.64 -6.73 -0.01
N SER A 147 -0.13 -5.80 0.55
CA SER A 147 0.28 -4.43 0.80
C SER A 147 -0.36 -3.95 2.09
N ARG A 148 0.07 -2.80 2.60
CA ARG A 148 -0.57 -2.22 3.79
C ARG A 148 -1.94 -1.66 3.43
N THR A 149 -2.84 -1.63 4.40
CA THR A 149 -4.21 -1.10 4.25
C THR A 149 -4.22 0.33 3.67
N THR A 150 -3.29 1.19 4.08
CA THR A 150 -3.18 2.57 3.57
C THR A 150 -2.75 2.67 2.11
N ASP A 151 -2.12 1.64 1.55
CA ASP A 151 -1.75 1.61 0.14
C ASP A 151 -2.94 1.17 -0.73
N PHE A 152 -3.95 0.47 -0.19
CA PHE A 152 -5.06 -0.05 -0.98
C PHE A 152 -5.91 1.05 -1.62
N THR A 153 -6.01 2.23 -1.01
CA THR A 153 -6.67 3.39 -1.62
C THR A 153 -5.98 3.77 -2.94
N ASP A 154 -4.64 3.86 -2.97
CA ASP A 154 -3.85 4.14 -4.19
C ASP A 154 -3.92 2.96 -5.18
N ILE A 155 -3.85 1.71 -4.70
CA ILE A 155 -3.90 0.50 -5.54
C ILE A 155 -5.22 0.42 -6.28
N LEU A 156 -6.35 0.63 -5.60
CA LEU A 156 -7.68 0.54 -6.20
C LEU A 156 -7.96 1.73 -7.11
N PHE A 157 -7.58 2.94 -6.68
CA PHE A 157 -7.95 4.20 -7.32
C PHE A 157 -7.01 4.64 -8.45
N ILE A 158 -5.67 4.56 -8.28
CA ILE A 158 -4.70 5.33 -9.07
C ILE A 158 -3.86 4.47 -10.01
N LYS A 159 -3.42 3.28 -9.59
CA LYS A 159 -2.41 2.51 -10.32
C LYS A 159 -2.88 1.10 -10.65
N ILE A 160 -2.84 0.73 -11.93
CA ILE A 160 -2.53 -0.64 -12.32
C ILE A 160 -1.14 -0.94 -11.72
N PHE A 161 -0.96 -2.07 -11.05
CA PHE A 161 0.25 -2.44 -10.31
C PHE A 161 1.53 -1.92 -10.99
N ARG A 162 2.17 -0.89 -10.40
CA ARG A 162 3.41 -0.33 -10.94
C ARG A 162 4.60 -1.07 -10.35
N PHE A 163 5.55 -1.42 -11.21
CA PHE A 163 6.78 -2.19 -10.91
C PHE A 163 7.61 -1.70 -9.71
N HIS A 164 7.44 -0.46 -9.24
CA HIS A 164 8.12 0.02 -8.04
C HIS A 164 7.73 -0.78 -6.78
N HIS A 165 6.54 -1.36 -6.74
CA HIS A 165 6.07 -2.19 -5.62
C HIS A 165 6.56 -3.65 -5.64
N LEU A 166 7.06 -4.13 -6.78
CA LEU A 166 7.50 -5.53 -6.95
C LEU A 166 8.93 -5.78 -6.46
N LYS A 167 9.68 -4.75 -6.07
CA LYS A 167 11.08 -4.88 -5.63
C LYS A 167 11.26 -5.46 -4.22
N HIS A 168 10.18 -5.74 -3.50
CA HIS A 168 10.22 -6.27 -2.13
C HIS A 168 9.75 -7.73 -2.01
N LEU A 169 9.49 -8.41 -3.13
CA LEU A 169 8.95 -9.78 -3.18
C LEU A 169 9.89 -10.80 -3.84
N LEU A 170 11.15 -10.43 -4.07
CA LEU A 170 12.29 -11.31 -4.37
C LEU A 170 13.46 -10.91 -3.47
#